data_AF-A0A0D6S2G8-F1
#
_entry.id   AF-A0A0D6S2G8-F1
#
_cell.length_a   1.000
_cell.length_b   1.000
_cell.length_c   1.000
_cell.angle_alpha   90.00
_cell.angle_beta   90.00
_cell.angle_gamma   90.00
#
_symmetry.space_group_name_H-M   'P 1'
#
loop_
_entity.id
_entity.type
_entity.pdbx_description
1 polymer ?
#
loop_
_entity_poly.entity_id
_entity_poly.type
_entity_poly.pdbx_seq_one_letter_code
_entity_poly.pdbx_strand_id
1 'polypeptide(L)'
;MKYVTIFTCAVVPFFILIDPVVFLIALAGPGGMGLLYLAMANSKEFQEMHRDIQNYDHPWEEFISLTADPGIAVITLETRELNMENTVISWPFYIFSKRKHFNDHLKLIQSLVPHLTCETKRISVLQF
;
A
#
# COMPACT_ATOMS: atom_id res chain seq x y z
N MET A 1 -9.92 -27.10 -4.42
CA MET A 1 -8.73 -26.38 -3.88
C MET A 1 -8.05 -27.12 -2.72
N LYS A 2 -7.90 -28.45 -2.75
CA LYS A 2 -7.10 -29.19 -1.75
C LYS A 2 -5.74 -29.61 -2.31
N TYR A 3 -5.67 -29.96 -3.59
CA TYR A 3 -4.46 -30.46 -4.23
C TYR A 3 -3.39 -29.41 -4.49
N VAL A 4 -3.76 -28.15 -4.78
CA VAL A 4 -2.80 -27.05 -5.02
C VAL A 4 -2.04 -26.70 -3.75
N THR A 5 -2.73 -26.64 -2.61
CA THR A 5 -2.15 -26.32 -1.29
C THR A 5 -1.22 -27.42 -0.79
N ILE A 6 -1.56 -28.69 -1.03
CA ILE A 6 -0.70 -29.82 -0.68
C ILE A 6 0.60 -29.79 -1.51
N PHE A 7 0.50 -29.41 -2.79
CA PHE A 7 1.67 -29.27 -3.67
C PHE A 7 2.60 -28.15 -3.19
N THR A 8 2.07 -27.00 -2.75
CA THR A 8 2.91 -25.91 -2.25
C THR A 8 3.60 -26.23 -0.92
N CYS A 9 2.90 -26.93 -0.01
CA CYS A 9 3.44 -27.22 1.32
C CYS A 9 4.57 -28.26 1.32
N ALA A 10 4.57 -29.19 0.35
CA ALA A 10 5.58 -30.24 0.25
C ALA A 10 6.77 -29.85 -0.66
N VAL A 11 6.53 -29.04 -1.68
CA VAL A 11 7.54 -28.74 -2.72
C VAL A 11 8.54 -27.66 -2.27
N VAL A 12 8.08 -26.66 -1.50
CA VAL A 12 8.94 -25.59 -1.00
C VAL A 12 10.08 -26.09 -0.10
N PRO A 13 9.85 -26.97 0.92
CA PRO A 13 10.96 -27.51 1.70
C PRO A 13 11.87 -28.47 0.90
N PHE A 14 11.34 -29.12 -0.14
CA PHE A 14 12.11 -30.05 -0.98
C PHE A 14 13.16 -29.32 -1.85
N PHE A 15 12.83 -28.13 -2.39
CA PHE A 15 13.79 -27.33 -3.16
C PHE A 15 14.88 -26.66 -2.33
N ILE A 16 14.57 -26.27 -1.08
CA ILE A 16 15.54 -25.66 -0.15
C ILE A 16 16.64 -26.67 0.23
N LEU A 17 16.31 -27.97 0.29
CA LEU A 17 17.27 -29.03 0.62
C LEU A 17 18.20 -29.42 -0.54
N ILE A 18 17.83 -29.11 -1.80
CA ILE A 18 18.58 -29.55 -2.99
C ILE A 18 19.70 -28.58 -3.33
N ASP A 19 19.44 -27.27 -3.28
CA ASP A 19 20.47 -26.26 -3.53
C ASP A 19 20.04 -24.86 -3.02
N PRO A 20 20.77 -24.24 -2.07
CA PRO A 20 20.47 -22.89 -1.60
C PRO A 20 20.49 -21.82 -2.71
N VAL A 21 21.16 -22.07 -3.84
CA VAL A 21 21.17 -21.18 -5.01
C VAL A 21 19.81 -21.16 -5.73
N VAL A 22 19.08 -22.27 -5.73
CA VAL A 22 17.73 -22.34 -6.33
C VAL A 22 16.72 -21.49 -5.53
N PHE A 23 16.90 -21.40 -4.21
CA PHE A 23 16.13 -20.48 -3.36
C PHE A 23 16.41 -19.02 -3.71
N LEU A 24 17.67 -18.65 -3.97
CA LEU A 24 18.06 -17.30 -4.41
C LEU A 24 17.51 -16.94 -5.80
N ILE A 25 17.45 -17.90 -6.72
CA ILE A 25 16.83 -17.70 -8.04
C ILE A 25 15.31 -17.53 -7.92
N ALA A 26 14.66 -18.29 -7.04
CA ALA A 26 13.24 -18.10 -6.72
C ALA A 26 12.97 -16.74 -6.04
N LEU A 27 13.97 -16.21 -5.30
CA LEU A 27 13.95 -14.91 -4.65
C LEU A 27 13.94 -13.72 -5.62
N ALA A 28 14.55 -13.90 -6.80
CA ALA A 28 14.70 -12.87 -7.83
C ALA A 28 13.45 -12.67 -8.71
N GLY A 29 12.34 -13.38 -8.44
CA GLY A 29 11.03 -13.17 -9.10
C GLY A 29 10.02 -12.44 -8.21
N PRO A 30 8.84 -12.04 -8.74
CA PRO A 30 7.81 -11.35 -7.96
C PRO A 30 7.30 -12.15 -6.75
N GLY A 31 7.29 -13.49 -6.82
CA GLY A 31 6.99 -14.36 -5.67
C GLY A 31 8.11 -14.39 -4.61
N GLY A 32 9.35 -14.17 -5.03
CA GLY A 32 10.53 -14.12 -4.17
C GLY A 32 10.67 -12.84 -3.36
N MET A 33 10.31 -11.70 -3.96
CA MET A 33 10.20 -10.42 -3.26
C MET A 33 9.20 -10.49 -2.09
N GLY A 34 8.10 -11.23 -2.24
CA GLY A 34 7.15 -11.48 -1.16
C GLY A 34 7.73 -12.30 0.00
N LEU A 35 8.57 -13.30 -0.29
CA LEU A 35 9.25 -14.09 0.76
C LEU A 35 10.37 -13.30 1.44
N LEU A 36 11.11 -12.46 0.71
CA LEU A 36 12.05 -11.48 1.28
C LEU A 36 11.31 -10.50 2.20
N TYR A 37 10.19 -9.94 1.75
CA TYR A 37 9.36 -9.05 2.54
C TYR A 37 8.91 -9.74 3.84
N LEU A 38 8.43 -10.98 3.78
CA LEU A 38 8.04 -11.76 4.96
C LEU A 38 9.23 -12.07 5.89
N ALA A 39 10.39 -12.40 5.33
CA ALA A 39 11.61 -12.65 6.11
C ALA A 39 12.10 -11.36 6.81
N MET A 40 11.96 -10.20 6.15
CA MET A 40 12.35 -8.90 6.67
C MET A 40 11.28 -8.24 7.56
N ALA A 41 10.02 -8.68 7.52
CA ALA A 41 8.93 -8.10 8.31
C ALA A 41 9.19 -8.12 9.83
N ASN A 42 10.04 -9.03 10.31
CA ASN A 42 10.46 -9.08 11.71
C ASN A 42 11.78 -8.34 12.00
N SER A 43 12.41 -7.73 10.99
CA SER A 43 13.59 -6.88 11.20
C SER A 43 13.18 -5.54 11.81
N LYS A 44 13.92 -5.10 12.83
CA LYS A 44 13.72 -3.79 13.45
C LYS A 44 13.91 -2.66 12.45
N GLU A 45 14.89 -2.76 11.56
CA GLU A 45 15.17 -1.76 10.52
C GLU A 45 14.02 -1.63 9.52
N PHE A 46 13.40 -2.76 9.16
CA PHE A 46 12.26 -2.76 8.25
C PHE A 46 11.00 -2.19 8.91
N GLN A 47 10.78 -2.54 10.19
CA GLN A 47 9.70 -1.98 11.00
C GLN A 47 9.90 -0.49 11.28
N GLU A 48 11.13 -0.05 11.51
CA GLU A 48 11.52 1.35 11.68
C GLU A 48 11.34 2.12 10.38
N MET A 49 11.76 1.58 9.23
CA MET A 49 11.51 2.17 7.92
C MET A 49 9.99 2.30 7.63
N HIS A 50 9.20 1.25 7.90
CA HIS A 50 7.75 1.34 7.77
C HIS A 50 7.13 2.33 8.76
N ARG A 51 7.68 2.42 9.98
CA ARG A 51 7.24 3.37 10.99
C ARG A 51 7.57 4.80 10.60
N ASP A 52 8.75 5.08 10.05
CA ASP A 52 9.17 6.40 9.60
C ASP A 52 8.35 6.87 8.39
N ILE A 53 8.03 5.96 7.46
CA ILE A 53 7.07 6.23 6.37
C ILE A 53 5.68 6.54 6.94
N GLN A 54 5.25 5.85 8.01
CA GLN A 54 3.96 6.08 8.66
C GLN A 54 3.94 7.31 9.58
N ASN A 55 5.10 7.78 10.03
CA ASN A 55 5.28 8.95 10.90
C ASN A 55 5.50 10.25 10.11
N TYR A 56 5.40 10.22 8.78
CA TYR A 56 5.39 11.44 7.99
C TYR A 56 4.06 12.16 8.26
N ASP A 57 4.06 13.01 9.28
CA ASP A 57 2.96 13.91 9.62
C ASP A 57 2.82 14.93 8.48
N HIS A 58 2.01 14.61 7.49
CA HIS A 58 1.61 15.58 6.48
C HIS A 58 0.57 16.54 7.08
N PRO A 59 0.88 17.84 7.20
CA PRO A 59 -0.11 18.85 7.55
C PRO A 59 -1.30 18.78 6.60
N TRP A 60 -2.51 18.90 7.13
CA TRP A 60 -3.73 18.82 6.32
C TRP A 60 -3.77 19.88 5.22
N GLU A 61 -3.11 21.01 5.44
CA GLU A 61 -2.98 22.12 4.50
C GLU A 61 -2.14 21.79 3.26
N GLU A 62 -1.27 20.77 3.31
CA GLU A 62 -0.42 20.36 2.18
C GLU A 62 -1.15 19.52 1.14
N PHE A 63 -2.33 18.98 1.48
CA PHE A 63 -3.15 18.26 0.52
C PHE A 63 -3.70 19.23 -0.53
N ILE A 64 -3.56 18.84 -1.80
CA ILE A 64 -3.95 19.65 -2.96
C ILE A 64 -5.23 19.16 -3.63
N SER A 65 -5.66 17.93 -3.34
CA SER A 65 -6.90 17.39 -3.89
C SER A 65 -7.58 16.46 -2.89
N LEU A 66 -8.92 16.46 -2.95
CA LEU A 66 -9.79 15.56 -2.20
C LEU A 66 -10.75 14.92 -3.20
N THR A 67 -10.65 13.60 -3.33
CA THR A 67 -11.51 12.80 -4.21
C THR A 67 -12.24 11.73 -3.41
N ALA A 68 -13.50 11.50 -3.71
CA ALA A 68 -14.31 10.44 -3.12
C ALA A 68 -14.85 9.50 -4.22
N ASP A 69 -14.73 8.18 -3.99
CA ASP A 69 -15.41 7.14 -4.75
C ASP A 69 -16.34 6.34 -3.83
N PRO A 70 -17.63 6.69 -3.77
CA PRO A 70 -18.62 5.95 -2.98
C PRO A 70 -18.83 4.51 -3.46
N GLY A 71 -18.53 4.21 -4.73
CA GLY A 71 -18.72 2.89 -5.33
C GLY A 71 -17.81 1.84 -4.71
N ILE A 72 -16.57 2.20 -4.40
CA ILE A 72 -15.61 1.35 -3.69
C ILE A 72 -15.36 1.78 -2.23
N ALA A 73 -16.05 2.82 -1.76
CA ALA A 73 -15.91 3.41 -0.43
C ALA A 73 -14.47 3.84 -0.11
N VAL A 74 -13.85 4.56 -1.06
CA VAL A 74 -12.49 5.10 -0.94
C VAL A 74 -12.53 6.62 -1.00
N ILE A 75 -11.75 7.26 -0.13
CA ILE A 75 -11.46 8.69 -0.18
C ILE A 75 -9.97 8.80 -0.49
N THR A 76 -9.59 9.67 -1.42
CA THR A 76 -8.19 9.93 -1.78
C THR A 76 -7.85 11.38 -1.49
N LEU A 77 -6.72 11.58 -0.84
CA LEU A 77 -6.05 12.86 -0.70
C LEU A 77 -4.76 12.81 -1.51
N GLU A 78 -4.40 13.88 -2.20
CA GLU A 78 -3.13 13.91 -2.94
C GLU A 78 -2.22 15.03 -2.45
N THR A 79 -0.92 14.76 -2.40
CA THR A 79 0.15 15.74 -2.19
C THR A 79 1.00 15.86 -3.45
N ARG A 80 1.86 16.89 -3.49
CA ARG A 80 2.94 16.97 -4.48
C ARG A 80 4.25 16.58 -3.83
N GLU A 81 4.87 15.54 -4.36
CA GLU A 81 6.18 15.09 -3.93
C GLU A 81 7.20 15.19 -5.05
N LEU A 82 8.48 15.30 -4.67
CA LEU A 82 9.58 15.22 -5.61
C LEU A 82 10.04 13.78 -5.69
N ASN A 83 10.03 13.21 -6.88
CA ASN A 83 10.68 11.93 -7.12
C ASN A 83 12.23 12.10 -7.13
N MET A 84 12.97 10.99 -7.14
CA MET A 84 14.44 10.93 -7.19
C MET A 84 15.05 11.70 -8.38
N GLU A 85 14.28 11.94 -9.44
CA GLU A 85 14.67 12.72 -10.62
C GLU A 85 14.29 14.21 -10.52
N ASN A 86 13.97 14.71 -9.32
CA ASN A 86 13.48 16.07 -9.06
C ASN A 86 12.21 16.45 -9.86
N THR A 87 11.46 15.45 -10.32
CA THR A 87 10.19 15.67 -11.00
C THR A 87 9.05 15.67 -9.98
N VAL A 88 8.15 16.66 -10.10
CA VAL A 88 6.96 16.75 -9.25
C VAL A 88 5.96 15.67 -9.66
N ILE A 89 5.66 14.77 -8.73
CA ILE A 89 4.64 13.73 -8.88
C ILE A 89 3.47 14.00 -7.94
N SER A 90 2.27 13.60 -8.35
CA SER A 90 1.12 13.55 -7.43
C SER A 90 1.16 12.25 -6.65
N TRP A 91 1.15 12.33 -5.33
CA TRP A 91 1.18 11.15 -4.46
C TRP A 91 -0.18 10.94 -3.78
N PRO A 92 -0.91 9.85 -4.11
CA PRO A 92 -2.23 9.61 -3.55
C PRO A 92 -2.18 8.84 -2.22
N PHE A 93 -2.86 9.37 -1.20
CA PHE A 93 -3.18 8.72 0.06
C PHE A 93 -4.59 8.16 0.01
N TYR A 94 -4.73 6.83 0.10
CA TYR A 94 -6.01 6.15 0.06
C TYR A 94 -6.55 5.89 1.48
N ILE A 95 -7.75 6.39 1.75
CA ILE A 95 -8.49 6.15 2.98
C ILE A 95 -9.65 5.21 2.65
N PHE A 96 -9.49 3.95 3.03
CA PHE A 96 -10.53 2.93 2.86
C PHE A 96 -11.55 3.00 3.99
N SER A 97 -12.83 2.98 3.65
CA SER A 97 -13.92 2.96 4.63
C SER A 97 -14.86 1.78 4.39
N LYS A 98 -15.58 1.37 5.45
CA LYS A 98 -16.75 0.52 5.28
C LYS A 98 -17.86 1.36 4.67
N ARG A 99 -18.57 0.83 3.66
CA ARG A 99 -19.69 1.54 2.98
C ARG A 99 -20.66 2.24 3.93
N LYS A 100 -21.04 1.59 5.03
CA LYS A 100 -21.98 2.15 6.03
C LYS A 100 -21.47 3.39 6.79
N HIS A 101 -20.15 3.61 6.85
CA HIS A 101 -19.50 4.73 7.54
C HIS A 101 -18.80 5.69 6.56
N PHE A 102 -18.93 5.46 5.26
CA PHE A 102 -18.23 6.23 4.23
C PHE A 102 -18.54 7.72 4.32
N ASN A 103 -19.83 8.07 4.45
CA ASN A 103 -20.24 9.48 4.54
C ASN A 103 -19.77 10.15 5.83
N ASP A 104 -19.71 9.41 6.95
CA ASP A 104 -19.22 9.95 8.21
C ASP A 104 -17.72 10.23 8.13
N HIS A 105 -16.96 9.31 7.54
CA HIS A 105 -15.53 9.50 7.30
C HIS A 105 -15.30 10.66 6.31
N LEU A 106 -16.08 10.75 5.23
CA LEU A 106 -15.96 11.83 4.26
C LEU A 106 -16.19 13.20 4.90
N LYS A 107 -17.23 13.33 5.74
CA LYS A 107 -17.48 14.57 6.49
C LYS A 107 -16.34 14.93 7.43
N LEU A 108 -15.78 13.93 8.13
CA LEU A 108 -14.62 14.14 8.99
C LEU A 108 -13.43 14.66 8.18
N ILE A 109 -13.09 14.01 7.07
CA ILE A 109 -11.98 14.45 6.21
C ILE A 109 -12.24 15.86 5.66
N GLN A 110 -13.44 16.16 5.16
CA GLN A 110 -13.80 17.51 4.70
C GLN A 110 -13.65 18.57 5.79
N SER A 111 -13.89 18.22 7.06
CA SER A 111 -13.68 19.15 8.18
C SER A 111 -12.20 19.42 8.48
N LEU A 112 -11.31 18.49 8.11
CA LEU A 112 -9.86 18.60 8.28
C LEU A 112 -9.20 19.33 7.11
N VAL A 113 -9.79 19.26 5.91
CA VAL A 113 -9.31 19.95 4.69
C VAL A 113 -10.36 20.93 4.12
N PRO A 114 -10.78 21.96 4.89
CA PRO A 114 -11.84 22.87 4.48
C PRO A 114 -11.49 23.71 3.23
N HIS A 115 -10.20 23.82 2.89
CA HIS A 115 -9.73 24.51 1.68
C HIS A 115 -9.95 23.71 0.39
N LEU A 116 -10.26 22.41 0.49
CA LEU A 116 -10.44 21.55 -0.67
C LEU A 116 -11.91 21.32 -0.99
N THR A 117 -12.24 21.40 -2.29
CA THR A 117 -13.55 20.95 -2.79
C THR A 117 -13.48 19.47 -3.10
N CYS A 118 -14.40 18.68 -2.55
CA CYS A 118 -14.46 17.25 -2.80
C CYS A 118 -14.99 16.95 -4.20
N GLU A 119 -14.20 16.25 -5.01
CA GLU A 119 -14.63 15.69 -6.29
C GLU A 119 -15.18 14.27 -6.08
N THR A 120 -16.29 13.93 -6.73
CA THR A 120 -16.79 12.54 -6.77
C THR A 120 -16.44 11.92 -8.12
N LYS A 121 -15.51 10.97 -8.15
CA LYS A 121 -15.12 10.26 -9.38
C LYS A 121 -14.65 8.84 -9.06
N ARG A 122 -14.58 8.00 -10.09
CA ARG A 122 -14.09 6.63 -9.94
C ARG A 122 -12.58 6.66 -9.66
N ILE A 123 -12.14 5.98 -8.60
CA ILE A 123 -10.73 5.93 -8.21
C ILE A 123 -10.13 4.58 -8.61
N SER A 124 -9.02 4.61 -9.35
CA SER A 124 -8.19 3.44 -9.61
C SER A 124 -7.15 3.31 -8.50
N VAL A 125 -7.31 2.33 -7.62
CA VAL A 125 -6.32 2.03 -6.58
C VAL A 125 -5.20 1.23 -7.21
N LEU A 126 -3.95 1.67 -7.06
CA LEU A 126 -2.77 0.90 -7.45
C LEU A 126 -2.72 -0.37 -6.58
N GLN A 127 -2.88 -1.54 -7.21
CA GLN A 127 -2.66 -2.84 -6.58
C GLN A 127 -1.21 -3.24 -6.86
N PHE A 128 -0.39 -3.32 -5.80
CA PHE A 128 0.98 -3.82 -5.86
C PHE A 128 1.01 -5.33 -5.63
#